data_AF-A0A921LER0-F1
#
_entry.id   AF-A0A921LER0-F1
#
_cell.length_a   1.000
_cell.length_b   1.000
_cell.length_c   1.000
_cell.angle_alpha   90.00
_cell.angle_beta   90.00
_cell.angle_gamma   90.00
#
_symmetry.space_group_name_H-M   'P 1'
#
loop_
_entity.id
_entity.type
_entity.pdbx_description
1 polymer ?
#
loop_
_entity_poly.entity_id
_entity_poly.type
_entity_poly.pdbx_seq_one_letter_code
_entity_poly.pdbx_strand_id
1 'polypeptide(L)'
;MAHRHIIKSIEPGSIAEELGIEKGDILLSINDQEVEDVFDYHFYVNDEQLVLTIEKPDGEEWELEIEKDYEEDLGIEFEQGLMDEYRSCRNKCIFCFIDQMPKGMRDTLYFKDDDSRLSFLQGNYVTLTNMSDHDIDRI
;
A
#
# COMPACT_ATOMS: atom_id res chain seq x y z
N MET A 1 0.12 -8.22 -12.04
CA MET A 1 -0.16 -7.05 -12.91
C MET A 1 0.43 -5.88 -12.17
N ALA A 2 1.16 -4.97 -12.82
CA ALA A 2 1.70 -3.80 -12.14
C ALA A 2 0.53 -3.07 -11.45
N HIS A 3 0.55 -3.01 -10.12
CA HIS A 3 -0.49 -2.35 -9.36
C HIS A 3 -0.34 -0.85 -9.59
N ARG A 4 -1.40 -0.21 -10.09
CA ARG A 4 -1.39 1.24 -10.32
C ARG A 4 -1.78 1.93 -9.02
N HIS A 5 -0.82 2.61 -8.43
CA HIS A 5 -0.99 3.32 -7.15
C HIS A 5 -1.52 4.73 -7.40
N ILE A 6 -2.84 4.85 -7.47
CA ILE A 6 -3.53 6.13 -7.73
C ILE A 6 -3.51 6.99 -6.47
N ILE A 7 -3.05 8.23 -6.61
CA ILE A 7 -3.04 9.24 -5.56
C ILE A 7 -4.47 9.77 -5.36
N LYS A 8 -4.98 9.62 -4.14
CA LYS A 8 -6.33 10.00 -3.73
C LYS A 8 -6.40 11.41 -3.17
N SER A 9 -5.42 11.78 -2.35
CA SER A 9 -5.32 13.09 -1.69
C SER A 9 -3.86 13.48 -1.49
N ILE A 10 -3.62 14.79 -1.41
CA ILE A 10 -2.35 15.37 -0.99
C ILE A 10 -2.61 16.21 0.26
N GLU A 11 -1.72 16.14 1.24
CA GLU A 11 -1.78 16.94 2.45
C GLU A 11 -1.40 18.41 2.15
N PRO A 12 -2.16 19.41 2.62
CA PRO A 12 -1.82 20.82 2.42
C PRO A 12 -0.51 21.20 3.12
N GLY A 13 0.38 21.88 2.41
CA GLY A 13 1.72 22.26 2.87
C GLY A 13 2.73 21.11 2.90
N SER A 14 2.42 19.99 2.24
CA SER A 14 3.34 18.85 2.10
C SER A 14 4.30 19.03 0.93
N ILE A 15 5.39 18.25 0.95
CA ILE A 15 6.37 18.18 -0.14
C ILE A 15 5.67 17.84 -1.47
N ALA A 16 4.71 16.91 -1.45
CA ALA A 16 3.97 16.55 -2.66
C ALA A 16 3.17 17.72 -3.25
N GLU A 17 2.57 18.58 -2.41
CA GLU A 17 1.88 19.78 -2.90
C GLU A 17 2.88 20.77 -3.52
N GLU A 18 4.03 20.99 -2.89
CA GLU A 18 5.08 21.89 -3.39
C GLU A 18 5.65 21.45 -4.74
N LEU A 19 5.75 20.14 -4.96
CA LEU A 19 6.21 19.53 -6.21
C LEU A 19 5.12 19.45 -7.30
N GLY A 20 3.90 19.90 -7.00
CA GLY A 20 2.79 19.89 -7.97
C GLY A 20 2.24 18.49 -8.25
N ILE A 21 2.35 17.57 -7.28
CA ILE A 21 1.64 16.29 -7.31
C ILE A 21 0.17 16.56 -7.02
N GLU A 22 -0.71 15.95 -7.79
CA GLU A 22 -2.14 16.17 -7.70
C GLU A 22 -2.91 14.85 -7.54
N LYS A 23 -4.15 14.96 -7.11
CA LYS A 23 -5.07 13.83 -7.08
C LYS A 23 -5.26 13.27 -8.49
N GLY A 24 -5.12 11.95 -8.61
CA GLY A 24 -5.29 11.22 -9.87
C GLY A 24 -3.97 10.90 -10.57
N ASP A 25 -2.85 11.48 -10.11
CA ASP A 25 -1.53 11.04 -10.49
C ASP A 25 -1.29 9.58 -10.05
N ILE A 26 -0.43 8.87 -10.76
CA ILE A 26 -0.11 7.47 -10.49
C ILE A 26 1.36 7.38 -10.11
N LEU A 27 1.66 6.78 -8.96
CA LEU A 27 3.04 6.45 -8.60
C LEU A 27 3.50 5.23 -9.41
N LEU A 28 4.62 5.38 -10.13
CA LEU A 28 5.23 4.31 -10.92
C LEU A 28 6.39 3.65 -10.16
N SER A 29 7.33 4.45 -9.64
CA SER A 29 8.53 3.96 -8.95
C SER A 29 9.12 4.99 -8.00
N ILE A 30 9.92 4.52 -7.05
CA ILE A 30 10.76 5.32 -6.17
C ILE A 30 12.19 4.81 -6.30
N ASN A 31 13.16 5.67 -6.60
CA ASN A 31 14.56 5.30 -6.82
C ASN A 31 14.76 4.19 -7.87
N ASP A 32 14.03 4.27 -8.99
CA ASP A 32 13.97 3.24 -10.04
C ASP A 32 13.48 1.85 -9.57
N GLN A 33 12.90 1.75 -8.36
CA GLN A 33 12.33 0.53 -7.81
C GLN A 33 10.80 0.56 -7.90
N GLU A 34 10.22 -0.52 -8.41
CA GLU A 34 8.77 -0.71 -8.45
C GLU A 34 8.24 -0.85 -7.01
N VAL A 35 7.15 -0.15 -6.71
CA VAL A 35 6.48 -0.25 -5.41
C VAL A 35 5.43 -1.34 -5.51
N GLU A 36 5.57 -2.45 -4.80
CA GLU A 36 4.55 -3.51 -4.81
C GLU A 36 3.40 -3.18 -3.86
N ASP A 37 3.73 -2.71 -2.65
CA ASP A 37 2.77 -2.43 -1.59
C ASP A 37 3.24 -1.32 -0.64
N VAL A 38 2.46 -1.09 0.41
CA VAL A 38 2.70 -0.07 1.43
C VAL A 38 4.05 -0.21 2.15
N PHE A 39 4.64 -1.40 2.23
CA PHE A 39 5.94 -1.57 2.87
C PHE A 39 7.06 -1.01 2.01
N ASP A 40 7.04 -1.30 0.71
CA ASP A 40 8.01 -0.76 -0.23
C ASP A 40 7.94 0.77 -0.23
N TYR A 41 6.73 1.32 -0.25
CA TYR A 41 6.52 2.76 -0.16
C TYR A 41 7.15 3.36 1.10
N HIS A 42 6.83 2.82 2.29
CA HIS A 42 7.42 3.32 3.53
C HIS A 42 8.93 3.11 3.58
N PHE A 43 9.44 2.01 3.02
CA PHE A 43 10.89 1.75 3.00
C PHE A 43 11.61 2.78 2.14
N TYR A 44 11.15 3.02 0.90
CA TYR A 44 11.81 3.93 -0.04
C TYR A 44 11.64 5.41 0.30
N VAL A 45 10.49 5.80 0.87
CA VAL A 45 10.27 7.21 1.26
C VAL A 45 11.10 7.62 2.47
N ASN A 46 11.61 6.68 3.28
CA ASN A 46 12.40 7.05 4.46
C ASN A 46 13.79 7.62 4.15
N ASP A 47 14.28 7.49 2.91
CA ASP A 47 15.55 8.08 2.50
C ASP A 47 15.50 9.63 2.46
N GLU A 48 16.64 10.27 2.70
CA GLU A 48 16.79 11.75 2.65
C GLU A 48 16.78 12.28 1.21
N GLN A 49 17.22 11.45 0.26
CA GLN A 49 17.28 11.78 -1.17
C GLN A 49 16.61 10.67 -1.94
N LEU A 50 15.52 10.98 -2.62
CA LEU A 50 14.81 10.02 -3.47
C LEU A 50 14.34 10.64 -4.78
N VAL A 51 14.21 9.79 -5.80
CA VAL A 51 13.64 10.13 -7.10
C VAL A 51 12.27 9.48 -7.22
N LEU A 52 11.24 10.29 -7.33
CA LEU A 52 9.85 9.85 -7.49
C LEU A 52 9.45 9.91 -8.96
N THR A 53 9.02 8.80 -9.53
CA THR A 53 8.49 8.75 -10.90
C THR A 53 6.97 8.63 -10.85
N ILE A 54 6.26 9.60 -11.43
CA ILE A 54 4.79 9.63 -11.48
C ILE A 54 4.28 9.75 -12.91
N GLU A 55 3.12 9.17 -13.19
CA GLU A 55 2.36 9.36 -14.44
C GLU A 55 1.18 10.31 -14.16
N LYS A 56 1.11 11.42 -14.91
CA LYS A 56 -0.02 12.34 -14.90
C LYS A 56 -1.23 11.73 -15.62
N PRO A 57 -2.47 12.19 -15.36
CA PRO A 57 -3.68 11.66 -16.01
C PRO A 57 -3.71 11.77 -17.54
N ASP A 58 -2.87 12.64 -18.13
CA ASP A 58 -2.70 12.78 -19.58
C ASP A 58 -1.66 11.83 -20.18
N GLY A 59 -0.97 11.05 -19.33
CA GLY A 59 0.05 10.08 -19.71
C GLY A 59 1.47 10.65 -19.76
N GLU A 60 1.68 11.90 -19.31
CA GLU A 60 3.04 12.44 -19.16
C GLU A 60 3.71 11.85 -17.91
N GLU A 61 4.95 11.37 -18.07
CA GLU A 61 5.76 10.87 -16.95
C GLU A 61 6.65 11.99 -16.42
N TRP A 62 6.62 12.20 -15.11
CA TRP A 62 7.44 13.18 -14.40
C TRP A 62 8.39 12.45 -13.45
N GLU A 63 9.66 12.86 -13.47
CA GLU A 63 10.66 12.47 -12.47
C GLU A 63 10.91 13.66 -11.55
N LEU A 64 10.71 13.44 -10.25
CA LEU A 64 10.82 14.45 -9.21
C LEU A 64 11.95 14.06 -8.27
N GLU A 65 13.01 14.87 -8.23
CA GLU A 65 14.08 14.73 -7.24
C GLU A 65 13.64 15.42 -5.94
N ILE A 66 13.65 14.67 -4.84
CA ILE A 66 13.19 15.13 -3.53
C ILE A 66 14.34 15.02 -2.53
N GLU A 67 14.63 16.14 -1.86
CA GLU A 67 15.53 16.22 -0.71
C GLU A 67 14.70 16.62 0.52
N LYS A 68 14.75 15.80 1.57
CA LYS A 68 13.91 15.97 2.77
C LYS A 68 14.63 15.45 4.02
N ASP A 69 14.07 15.76 5.19
CA ASP A 69 14.59 15.18 6.43
C ASP A 69 14.30 13.66 6.50
N TYR A 70 15.17 12.92 7.19
CA TYR A 70 14.95 11.50 7.46
C TYR A 70 13.60 11.30 8.18
N GLU A 71 12.82 10.30 7.74
CA GLU A 71 11.44 10.04 8.21
C GLU A 71 10.39 11.12 7.91
N GLU A 72 10.71 12.19 7.17
CA GLU A 72 9.72 13.16 6.71
C GLU A 72 8.79 12.53 5.65
N ASP A 73 7.47 12.69 5.80
CA ASP A 73 6.48 12.15 4.85
C ASP A 73 6.32 13.10 3.65
N LEU A 74 6.04 12.53 2.48
CA LEU A 74 5.71 13.29 1.27
C LEU A 74 4.32 13.92 1.34
N GLY A 75 3.43 13.41 2.20
CA GLY A 75 2.05 13.88 2.33
C GLY A 75 1.12 13.32 1.26
N ILE A 76 1.40 12.11 0.75
CA ILE A 76 0.63 11.44 -0.30
C ILE A 76 -0.31 10.40 0.33
N GLU A 77 -1.61 10.49 0.04
CA GLU A 77 -2.59 9.46 0.39
C GLU A 77 -3.03 8.71 -0.87
N PHE A 78 -2.88 7.38 -0.88
CA PHE A 78 -3.31 6.53 -2.00
C PHE A 78 -4.76 6.04 -1.86
N GLU A 79 -5.39 5.64 -2.97
CA GLU A 79 -6.76 5.10 -2.96
C GLU A 79 -6.89 3.84 -2.10
N GLN A 80 -5.88 2.97 -2.14
CA GLN A 80 -5.80 1.76 -1.33
C GLN A 80 -4.74 1.96 -0.27
N GLY A 81 -5.12 1.90 1.01
CA GLY A 81 -4.19 2.16 2.12
C GLY A 81 -3.06 1.14 2.26
N LEU A 82 -3.25 -0.09 1.74
CA LEU A 82 -2.17 -1.09 1.65
C LEU A 82 -1.41 -1.03 0.31
N MET A 83 -1.80 -0.10 -0.57
CA MET A 83 -1.34 0.00 -1.96
C MET A 83 -1.54 -1.32 -2.74
N ASP A 84 -2.43 -2.18 -2.26
CA ASP A 84 -2.79 -3.45 -2.87
C ASP A 84 -4.15 -3.89 -2.30
N GLU A 85 -4.76 -4.87 -2.97
CA GLU A 85 -6.00 -5.47 -2.52
C GLU A 85 -5.79 -6.23 -1.20
N TYR A 86 -6.82 -6.19 -0.35
CA TYR A 86 -6.83 -6.97 0.88
C TYR A 86 -6.75 -8.46 0.59
N ARG A 87 -5.75 -9.12 1.17
CA ARG A 87 -5.60 -10.57 1.07
C ARG A 87 -6.54 -11.23 2.09
N SER A 88 -7.36 -12.17 1.62
CA SER A 88 -8.25 -12.93 2.49
C SER A 88 -7.70 -14.32 2.82
N CYS A 89 -7.97 -14.79 4.03
CA CYS A 89 -7.60 -16.13 4.48
C CYS A 89 -8.21 -17.21 3.56
N ARG A 90 -7.35 -18.08 3.01
CA ARG A 90 -7.78 -19.16 2.10
C ARG A 90 -8.02 -20.49 2.82
N ASN A 91 -7.74 -20.54 4.13
CA ASN A 91 -7.92 -21.72 4.94
C ASN A 91 -9.40 -22.10 5.07
N LYS A 92 -9.68 -23.40 4.94
CA LYS A 92 -11.01 -23.99 5.07
C LYS A 92 -11.15 -24.77 6.38
N CYS A 93 -10.82 -24.10 7.48
CA CYS A 93 -10.88 -24.69 8.81
C CYS A 93 -12.32 -25.07 9.18
N ILE A 94 -12.53 -26.30 9.63
CA ILE A 94 -13.86 -26.77 10.09
C ILE A 94 -14.43 -25.90 11.23
N PHE A 95 -13.56 -25.26 12.00
CA PHE A 95 -13.90 -24.38 13.13
C PHE A 95 -13.93 -22.88 12.76
N CYS A 96 -13.91 -22.51 11.48
CA CYS A 96 -13.94 -21.11 11.08
C CYS A 96 -15.30 -20.46 11.41
N PHE A 97 -15.32 -19.54 12.38
CA PHE A 97 -16.55 -18.84 12.79
C PHE A 97 -17.18 -18.02 11.66
N ILE A 98 -16.35 -17.45 10.77
CA ILE A 98 -16.82 -16.66 9.61
C ILE A 98 -17.58 -17.56 8.63
N ASP A 99 -17.07 -18.77 8.34
CA ASP A 99 -17.78 -19.73 7.47
C ASP A 99 -19.11 -20.22 8.09
N GLN A 100 -19.20 -20.22 9.42
CA GLN A 100 -20.39 -20.65 10.15
C GLN A 100 -21.43 -19.53 10.33
N MET A 101 -21.16 -18.32 9.83
CA MET A 101 -22.11 -17.20 9.97
C MET A 101 -23.40 -17.44 9.16
N PRO A 102 -24.58 -17.05 9.71
CA PRO A 102 -25.83 -17.09 8.96
C PRO A 102 -25.76 -16.21 7.71
N LYS A 103 -26.51 -16.57 6.65
CA LYS A 103 -26.65 -15.75 5.44
C LYS A 103 -27.45 -14.47 5.70
N GLY A 104 -27.17 -13.42 4.93
CA GLY A 104 -27.90 -12.14 4.99
C GLY A 104 -27.41 -11.17 6.08
N MET A 105 -26.25 -11.44 6.67
CA MET A 105 -25.53 -10.49 7.50
C MET A 105 -24.82 -9.45 6.64
N ARG A 106 -24.28 -8.39 7.26
CA ARG A 106 -23.50 -7.36 6.57
C ARG A 106 -22.30 -7.99 5.86
N ASP A 107 -22.06 -7.62 4.60
CA ASP A 107 -21.02 -8.22 3.76
C ASP A 107 -19.63 -8.21 4.39
N THR A 108 -19.27 -7.14 5.10
CA THR A 108 -17.97 -7.02 5.77
C THR A 108 -17.73 -8.05 6.87
N LEU A 109 -18.76 -8.71 7.39
CA LEU A 109 -18.62 -9.77 8.39
C LEU A 109 -18.19 -11.10 7.78
N TYR A 110 -18.32 -11.27 6.47
CA TYR A 110 -17.89 -12.50 5.77
C TYR A 110 -16.43 -12.43 5.27
N PHE A 111 -15.75 -11.29 5.43
CA PHE A 111 -14.35 -11.15 5.07
C PHE A 111 -13.47 -11.84 6.14
N LYS A 112 -12.63 -12.78 5.69
CA LYS A 112 -11.64 -13.44 6.55
C LYS A 112 -10.31 -12.73 6.44
N ASP A 113 -10.00 -11.92 7.44
CA ASP A 113 -8.70 -11.25 7.52
C ASP A 113 -7.59 -12.25 7.88
N ASP A 114 -6.50 -12.21 7.12
CA ASP A 114 -5.21 -12.88 7.39
C ASP A 114 -4.11 -12.19 6.54
N ASP A 115 -4.24 -10.88 6.31
CA ASP A 115 -3.25 -10.09 5.58
C ASP A 115 -2.08 -9.75 6.52
N SER A 116 -0.89 -10.25 6.20
CA SER A 116 0.32 -10.04 7.02
C SER A 116 0.69 -8.56 7.12
N ARG A 117 0.36 -7.75 6.10
CA ARG A 117 0.67 -6.32 6.08
C ARG A 117 -0.12 -5.53 7.12
N LEU A 118 -1.42 -5.84 7.25
CA LEU A 118 -2.26 -5.29 8.32
C LEU A 118 -1.75 -5.70 9.69
N SER A 119 -1.32 -6.96 9.82
CA SER A 119 -0.82 -7.48 11.09
C SER A 119 0.44 -6.73 11.54
N PHE A 120 1.35 -6.43 10.62
CA PHE A 120 2.52 -5.59 10.90
C PHE A 120 2.14 -4.16 11.31
N LEU A 121 1.29 -3.49 10.52
CA LEU A 121 0.90 -2.09 10.76
C LEU A 121 0.09 -1.90 12.05
N GLN A 122 -0.71 -2.88 12.44
CA GLN A 122 -1.62 -2.79 13.59
C GLN A 122 -1.12 -3.55 14.84
N GLY A 123 -0.02 -4.31 14.73
CA GLY A 123 0.52 -5.11 15.82
C GLY A 123 -0.31 -6.34 16.18
N ASN A 124 -0.97 -6.96 15.19
CA ASN A 124 -1.75 -8.19 15.37
C ASN A 124 -0.91 -9.44 15.06
N TYR A 125 -1.35 -10.60 15.57
CA TYR A 125 -0.73 -11.89 15.26
C TYR A 125 -1.28 -12.45 13.95
N VAL A 126 -0.39 -12.81 13.02
CA VAL A 126 -0.74 -13.50 11.76
C VAL A 126 -0.32 -14.96 11.80
N THR A 127 -1.06 -15.81 11.09
CA THR A 127 -0.60 -17.18 10.85
C THR A 127 0.20 -17.21 9.54
N LEU A 128 1.43 -17.73 9.56
CA LEU A 128 2.26 -17.83 8.34
C LEU A 128 1.73 -18.85 7.32
N THR A 129 0.52 -19.39 7.53
CA THR A 129 -0.05 -20.49 6.74
C THR A 129 -0.53 -20.07 5.35
N ASN A 130 -0.83 -18.78 5.15
CA ASN A 130 -1.23 -18.23 3.86
C ASN A 130 -0.13 -17.39 3.18
N MET A 131 1.10 -17.39 3.72
CA MET A 131 2.23 -16.68 3.13
C MET A 131 2.93 -17.54 2.07
N SER A 132 3.31 -16.91 0.96
CA SER A 132 4.22 -17.50 -0.02
C SER A 132 5.69 -17.34 0.43
N ASP A 133 6.60 -18.10 -0.17
CA ASP A 133 8.04 -17.93 0.08
C ASP A 133 8.50 -16.49 -0.23
N HIS A 134 7.95 -15.89 -1.29
CA HIS A 134 8.18 -14.48 -1.63
C HIS A 134 7.73 -13.52 -0.51
N ASP A 135 6.56 -13.75 0.08
CA ASP A 135 6.07 -12.91 1.18
C ASP A 135 6.96 -13.05 2.43
N ILE A 136 7.60 -14.20 2.62
CA ILE A 136 8.52 -14.46 3.74
C ILE A 136 9.86 -13.77 3.50
N ASP A 137 10.38 -13.81 2.27
CA ASP A 137 11.66 -13.18 1.92
C ASP A 137 11.64 -11.64 2.02
N ARG A 138 10.43 -11.03 2.06
CA ARG A 138 10.21 -9.58 2.22
C ARG A 138 10.11 -9.10 3.68
N ILE A 139 10.14 -10.00 4.68
CA ILE A 139 10.15 -9.67 6.13
C ILE A 139 11.56 -9.73 6.70
#